data_AF-S8EF16-F1
#
_entry.id   AF-S8EF16-F1
#
_cell.length_a   1.000
_cell.length_b   1.000
_cell.length_c   1.000
_cell.angle_alpha   90.00
_cell.angle_beta   90.00
_cell.angle_gamma   90.00
#
_symmetry.space_group_name_H-M   'P 1'
#
loop_
_entity.id
_entity.type
_entity.pdbx_description
1 polymer ?
#
loop_
_entity_poly.entity_id
_entity_poly.type
_entity_poly.pdbx_seq_one_letter_code
_entity_poly.pdbx_strand_id
1 'polypeptide(L)'
;EYNVSVEYYWAPFIVDSISDNASNHTVLKRLVRLDSVAKHSKEWEGADILTFESYVWWMHKPTIYAYGYGGSGSATVEEYNVTIAYRLAMESWSK
;
A
#
# COMPACT_ATOMS: atom_id res chain seq x y z
N GLU A 1 4.15 30.10 19.50
CA GLU A 1 3.74 29.36 18.29
C GLU A 1 3.12 28.04 18.73
N TYR A 2 2.12 27.55 18.00
CA TYR A 2 1.42 26.31 18.35
C TYR A 2 2.36 25.14 18.02
N ASN A 3 2.69 24.30 19.01
CA ASN A 3 3.57 23.14 18.86
C ASN A 3 2.89 22.04 18.01
N VAL A 4 2.79 22.29 16.70
CA VAL A 4 2.02 21.49 15.72
C VAL A 4 2.87 21.27 14.48
N SER A 5 2.89 20.03 13.97
CA SER A 5 3.40 19.69 12.63
C SER A 5 2.26 19.23 11.71
N VAL A 6 2.47 19.39 10.40
CA VAL A 6 1.62 18.82 9.34
C VAL A 6 2.54 18.15 8.35
N GLU A 7 2.32 16.86 8.12
CA GLU A 7 3.26 16.01 7.38
C GLU A 7 2.54 15.24 6.28
N TYR A 8 3.30 14.87 5.24
CA TYR A 8 2.82 14.06 4.13
C TYR A 8 3.77 12.89 3.90
N TYR A 9 3.21 11.68 3.84
CA TYR A 9 3.95 10.46 3.59
C TYR A 9 3.43 9.75 2.34
N TRP A 10 4.36 9.34 1.46
CA TRP A 10 4.03 8.69 0.19
C TRP A 10 3.83 7.17 0.36
N ALA A 11 2.57 6.73 0.30
CA ALA A 11 2.19 5.32 0.31
C ALA A 11 0.98 5.08 -0.61
N PRO A 12 1.15 5.07 -1.94
CA PRO A 12 0.03 5.14 -2.89
C PRO A 12 -0.94 3.96 -2.79
N PHE A 13 -0.46 2.80 -2.36
CA PHE A 13 -1.27 1.59 -2.15
C PHE A 13 -1.53 1.27 -0.68
N ILE A 14 -1.04 2.09 0.25
CA ILE A 14 -0.99 1.90 1.72
C ILE A 14 -0.21 0.66 2.22
N VAL A 15 -0.27 -0.45 1.47
CA VAL A 15 0.57 -1.64 1.63
C VAL A 15 1.89 -1.49 0.88
N ASP A 16 2.88 -2.29 1.27
CA ASP A 16 4.20 -2.27 0.64
C ASP A 16 4.09 -2.52 -0.87
N SER A 17 4.82 -1.75 -1.68
CA SER A 17 4.76 -1.87 -3.13
C SER A 17 6.07 -1.49 -3.84
N ILE A 18 6.18 -1.85 -5.12
CA ILE A 18 7.28 -1.35 -5.97
C ILE A 18 7.09 0.12 -6.38
N SER A 19 6.05 0.78 -5.86
CA SER A 19 5.68 2.17 -6.15
C SER A 19 5.90 3.13 -5.00
N ASP A 20 6.57 2.69 -3.94
CA ASP A 20 6.77 3.46 -2.71
C ASP A 20 7.84 4.56 -2.82
N ASN A 21 8.51 4.67 -3.97
CA ASN A 21 9.38 5.82 -4.23
C ASN A 21 8.58 6.88 -4.99
N ALA A 22 8.35 8.05 -4.38
CA ALA A 22 7.53 9.11 -4.95
C ALA A 22 7.97 9.58 -6.35
N SER A 23 9.27 9.51 -6.66
CA SER A 23 9.83 10.04 -7.91
C SER A 23 10.34 8.96 -8.88
N ASN A 24 10.74 7.80 -8.37
CA ASN A 24 11.39 6.74 -9.14
C ASN A 24 10.63 5.41 -9.00
N HIS A 25 9.50 5.30 -9.68
CA HIS A 25 8.69 4.09 -9.77
C HIS A 25 8.09 3.91 -11.17
N THR A 26 7.61 2.70 -11.46
CA THR A 26 6.91 2.41 -12.73
C THR A 26 5.40 2.50 -12.58
N VAL A 27 4.73 3.26 -13.45
CA VAL A 27 3.26 3.33 -13.48
C VAL A 27 2.65 2.13 -14.21
N LEU A 28 3.30 1.65 -15.28
CA LEU A 28 2.81 0.56 -16.13
C LEU A 28 2.90 -0.82 -15.50
N LYS A 29 3.82 -0.99 -14.53
CA LYS A 29 4.02 -2.21 -13.77
C LYS A 29 3.79 -1.89 -12.30
N ARG A 30 2.72 -2.45 -11.73
CA ARG A 30 2.34 -2.29 -10.32
C ARG A 30 2.37 -3.67 -9.68
N LEU A 31 3.02 -3.76 -8.54
CA LEU A 31 3.15 -4.97 -7.73
C LEU A 31 3.02 -4.56 -6.25
N VAL A 32 2.03 -5.14 -5.58
CA VAL A 32 1.73 -4.85 -4.17
C VAL A 32 1.92 -6.09 -3.30
N ARG A 33 2.16 -5.89 -2.01
CA ARG A 33 2.21 -6.95 -1.01
C ARG A 33 1.00 -6.82 -0.09
N LEU A 34 -0.08 -7.53 -0.43
CA LEU A 34 -1.40 -7.34 0.19
C LEU A 34 -1.45 -7.67 1.68
N ASP A 35 -0.46 -8.38 2.22
CA ASP A 35 -0.37 -8.82 3.61
C ASP A 35 0.60 -7.99 4.47
N SER A 36 1.16 -6.89 3.95
CA SER A 36 2.18 -6.12 4.67
C SER A 36 2.00 -4.61 4.55
N VAL A 37 1.96 -3.95 5.73
CA VAL A 37 2.16 -2.51 5.91
C VAL A 37 3.43 -2.23 6.74
N ALA A 38 4.29 -3.23 6.92
CA ALA A 38 5.37 -3.20 7.91
C ALA A 38 6.43 -2.14 7.63
N LYS A 39 6.62 -1.76 6.36
CA LYS A 39 7.53 -0.67 5.98
C LYS A 39 6.93 0.69 6.30
N HIS A 40 5.68 0.91 5.90
CA HIS A 40 5.00 2.20 6.04
C HIS A 40 4.57 2.50 7.48
N SER A 41 4.19 1.46 8.24
CA SER A 41 3.66 1.63 9.59
C SER A 41 4.56 2.36 10.57
N LYS A 42 5.87 2.24 10.38
CA LYS A 42 6.89 2.90 11.20
C LYS A 42 6.94 4.41 11.03
N GLU A 43 6.44 4.92 9.92
CA GLU A 43 6.55 6.34 9.55
C GLU A 43 5.40 7.17 10.12
N TRP A 44 4.26 6.54 10.39
CA TRP A 44 3.12 7.17 11.04
C TRP A 44 2.89 6.66 12.48
N GLU A 45 3.83 5.89 13.01
CA GLU A 45 3.82 5.50 14.42
C GLU A 45 4.00 6.76 15.30
N GLY A 46 3.08 6.96 16.24
CA GLY A 46 3.09 8.12 17.14
C GLY A 46 2.40 9.38 16.62
N ALA A 47 1.81 9.35 15.41
CA ALA A 47 0.98 10.45 14.93
C ALA A 47 -0.28 10.62 15.80
N ASP A 48 -0.58 11.86 16.22
CA ASP A 48 -1.80 12.17 16.99
C ASP A 48 -3.08 12.01 16.13
N ILE A 49 -2.98 12.36 14.84
CA ILE A 49 -4.06 12.25 13.85
C ILE A 49 -3.46 11.68 12.57
N LEU A 50 -3.99 10.54 12.12
CA LEU A 50 -3.62 9.94 10.84
C LEU A 50 -4.82 10.01 9.87
N THR A 51 -4.63 10.68 8.74
CA THR A 51 -5.57 10.65 7.61
C THR A 51 -4.94 9.86 6.48
N PHE A 52 -5.66 8.86 5.95
CA PHE A 52 -5.18 8.02 4.86
C PHE A 52 -6.13 8.09 3.66
N GLU A 53 -5.56 7.95 2.47
CA GLU A 53 -6.28 7.80 1.20
C GLU A 53 -5.48 6.84 0.34
N SER A 54 -6.20 6.05 -0.46
CA SER A 54 -5.58 5.22 -1.48
C SER A 54 -6.64 4.89 -2.52
N TYR A 55 -6.60 5.50 -3.72
CA TYR A 55 -7.60 5.21 -4.75
C TYR A 55 -7.04 5.21 -6.18
N VAL A 56 -6.51 6.33 -6.67
CA VAL A 56 -6.19 6.52 -8.11
C VAL A 56 -5.17 5.48 -8.62
N TRP A 57 -4.34 4.96 -7.72
CA TRP A 57 -3.35 3.92 -7.99
C TRP A 57 -3.92 2.51 -8.11
N TRP A 58 -5.15 2.28 -7.69
CA TRP A 58 -5.85 1.04 -7.97
C TRP A 58 -6.49 1.07 -9.35
N MET A 59 -6.92 2.25 -9.81
CA MET A 59 -7.75 2.42 -11.01
C MET A 59 -7.03 2.31 -12.37
N HIS A 60 -5.74 1.95 -12.42
CA HIS A 60 -5.01 1.87 -13.69
C HIS A 60 -5.47 0.71 -14.59
N LYS A 61 -5.84 -0.42 -13.99
CA LYS A 61 -6.32 -1.62 -14.67
C LYS A 61 -7.36 -2.33 -13.81
N PRO A 62 -8.25 -3.15 -14.40
CA PRO A 62 -9.19 -3.97 -13.63
C PRO A 62 -8.50 -5.05 -12.79
N THR A 63 -7.21 -5.29 -13.04
CA THR A 63 -6.36 -6.23 -12.33
C THR A 63 -5.05 -5.61 -11.86
N ILE A 64 -4.45 -6.21 -10.84
CA ILE A 64 -3.15 -5.81 -10.29
C ILE A 64 -2.33 -7.05 -9.92
N TYR A 65 -1.00 -6.97 -10.04
CA TYR A 65 -0.13 -8.02 -9.54
C TYR A 65 0.09 -7.87 -8.05
N ALA A 66 0.02 -8.97 -7.32
CA ALA A 66 0.32 -9.01 -5.90
C ALA A 66 1.19 -10.23 -5.55
N TYR A 67 1.99 -10.10 -4.50
CA TYR A 67 2.53 -11.27 -3.82
C TYR A 67 1.39 -12.02 -3.13
N GLY A 68 1.35 -13.35 -3.30
CA GLY A 68 0.26 -14.22 -2.81
C GLY A 68 -0.08 -13.99 -1.33
N TYR A 69 -1.38 -13.93 -1.04
CA TYR A 69 -1.93 -13.70 0.30
C TYR A 69 -2.20 -15.05 0.99
N GLY A 70 -1.55 -15.31 2.14
CA GLY A 70 -1.68 -16.56 2.89
C GLY A 70 -0.44 -17.44 2.75
N GLY A 71 0.33 -17.53 3.84
CA GLY A 71 1.70 -18.03 3.83
C GLY A 71 1.89 -19.46 3.31
N SER A 72 2.82 -19.61 2.37
CA SER A 72 3.80 -20.71 2.37
C SER A 72 5.00 -20.31 1.52
N GLY A 73 6.15 -20.07 2.17
CA GLY A 73 7.54 -20.29 1.69
C GLY A 73 8.07 -19.67 0.38
N SER A 74 7.25 -19.39 -0.62
CA SER A 74 7.62 -18.80 -1.90
C SER A 74 6.55 -17.80 -2.30
N ALA A 75 6.85 -16.51 -2.22
CA ALA A 75 5.92 -15.47 -2.65
C ALA A 75 5.73 -15.57 -4.17
N THR A 76 4.67 -16.25 -4.61
CA THR A 76 4.25 -16.27 -6.00
C THR A 76 3.63 -14.91 -6.34
N VAL A 77 3.95 -14.39 -7.52
CA VAL A 77 3.29 -13.21 -8.05
C VAL A 77 2.06 -13.66 -8.83
N GLU A 78 0.91 -13.18 -8.42
CA GLU A 78 -0.40 -13.53 -8.99
C GLU A 78 -1.14 -12.27 -9.41
N GLU A 79 -2.03 -12.41 -10.38
CA GLU A 79 -2.90 -11.33 -10.84
C GLU A 79 -4.25 -11.41 -10.13
N TYR A 80 -4.64 -10.30 -9.48
CA TYR A 80 -5.88 -10.18 -8.72
C TYR A 80 -6.85 -9.24 -9.41
N ASN A 81 -8.16 -9.49 -9.27
CA ASN A 81 -9.15 -8.44 -9.50
C ASN A 81 -8.87 -7.29 -8.53
N VAL A 82 -8.85 -6.06 -9.04
CA VAL A 82 -8.46 -4.89 -8.26
C VAL A 82 -9.35 -4.66 -7.04
N THR A 83 -10.64 -4.99 -7.10
CA THR A 83 -11.56 -4.82 -5.96
C THR A 83 -11.27 -5.82 -4.84
N ILE A 84 -10.86 -7.04 -5.19
CA ILE A 84 -10.42 -8.06 -4.23
C ILE A 84 -9.10 -7.63 -3.59
N ALA A 85 -8.13 -7.22 -4.42
CA ALA A 85 -6.84 -6.73 -3.94
C ALA A 85 -7.00 -5.52 -3.01
N TYR A 86 -7.85 -4.56 -3.37
CA TYR A 86 -8.16 -3.39 -2.56
C TYR A 86 -8.72 -3.77 -1.19
N ARG A 87 -9.71 -4.68 -1.15
CA ARG A 87 -10.27 -5.19 0.11
C ARG A 87 -9.19 -5.83 0.99
N LEU A 88 -8.35 -6.70 0.42
CA LEU A 88 -7.27 -7.36 1.16
C LEU A 88 -6.23 -6.37 1.70
N ALA A 89 -5.87 -5.35 0.92
CA ALA A 89 -4.99 -4.29 1.37
C ALA A 89 -5.59 -3.50 2.54
N MET A 90 -6.88 -3.17 2.49
CA MET A 90 -7.57 -2.49 3.59
C MET A 90 -7.69 -3.39 4.84
N GLU A 91 -7.96 -4.69 4.65
CA GLU A 91 -7.96 -5.67 5.76
C GLU A 91 -6.60 -5.75 6.45
N SER A 92 -5.50 -5.69 5.70
CA SER A 92 -4.15 -5.67 6.27
C SER A 92 -3.79 -4.35 6.92
N TRP A 93 -4.20 -3.21 6.35
CA TRP A 93 -3.99 -1.90 6.95
C TRP A 93 -4.75 -1.69 8.26
N SER A 94 -5.93 -2.29 8.40
CA SER A 94 -6.77 -2.16 9.60
C SER A 94 -6.31 -2.98 10.82
N LYS A 95 -5.30 -3.83 10.66
CA LYS A 95 -4.77 -4.70 11.71
C LYS A 95 -3.60 -4.04 12.42
#